data_AF-A0A6B2CTZ2-F1
#
_entry.id   AF-A0A6B2CTZ2-F1
#
_cell.length_a   1.000
_cell.length_b   1.000
_cell.length_c   1.000
_cell.angle_alpha   90.00
_cell.angle_beta   90.00
_cell.angle_gamma   90.00
#
_symmetry.space_group_name_H-M   'P 1'
#
loop_
_entity.id
_entity.type
_entity.pdbx_description
1 polymer ?
#
loop_
_entity_poly.entity_id
_entity_poly.type
_entity_poly.pdbx_seq_one_letter_code
_entity_poly.pdbx_strand_id
1 'polypeptide(L)'
;MPLAKGDYILLDYTVVEKDENKVVETTQEVVAKEAGIYRPEEVYGPRLVILGETPLWEPVENALLNTDEGQDFEVEVPPERAYGVRDPGKVKIVSIREFHRHGVVPSVGDVVDFEGQRARVVSISGGRVVLDFNHPLAGKTFVVRGKVVKRLATTEEKAVALLRLYLPRVSEDKLKAALEGDVLTVTLPAEVLLYERIGGVLLQYASEVSTKFQNVKKVRFIEEVELKG
;
A
#
# COMPACT_ATOMS: atom_id res chain seq x y z
N MET A 1 19.21 -14.46 9.47
CA MET A 1 18.22 -15.42 10.01
C MET A 1 17.01 -15.24 9.13
N PRO A 2 16.50 -16.32 8.53
CA PRO A 2 15.39 -16.20 7.59
C PRO A 2 14.21 -15.51 8.25
N LEU A 3 13.50 -14.72 7.45
CA LEU A 3 12.29 -14.04 7.88
C LEU A 3 11.16 -15.05 8.13
N ALA A 4 10.29 -14.73 9.07
CA ALA A 4 9.17 -15.57 9.47
C ALA A 4 7.87 -14.75 9.55
N LYS A 5 6.72 -15.45 9.50
CA LYS A 5 5.42 -14.82 9.77
C LYS A 5 5.42 -14.20 11.18
N GLY A 6 4.88 -12.99 11.29
CA GLY A 6 4.93 -12.15 12.48
C GLY A 6 6.14 -11.21 12.53
N ASP A 7 7.11 -11.34 11.62
CA ASP A 7 8.20 -10.37 11.52
C ASP A 7 7.71 -9.05 10.93
N TYR A 8 8.24 -7.96 11.50
CA TYR A 8 8.02 -6.60 11.05
C TYR A 8 9.26 -6.21 10.26
N ILE A 9 9.09 -5.87 8.99
CA ILE A 9 10.18 -5.47 8.10
C ILE A 9 9.89 -4.12 7.46
N LEU A 10 10.95 -3.37 7.20
CA LEU A 10 10.92 -2.23 6.29
C LEU A 10 11.33 -2.72 4.90
N LEU A 11 10.43 -2.56 3.94
CA LEU A 11 10.57 -3.08 2.58
C LEU A 11 10.62 -1.92 1.59
N ASP A 12 11.69 -1.87 0.80
CA ASP A 12 11.70 -1.11 -0.44
C ASP A 12 11.33 -2.03 -1.60
N TYR A 13 10.47 -1.56 -2.51
CA TYR A 13 10.06 -2.36 -3.65
C TYR A 13 9.63 -1.51 -4.85
N THR A 14 9.59 -2.16 -6.01
CA THR A 14 9.02 -1.67 -7.25
C THR A 14 8.21 -2.79 -7.91
N VAL A 15 7.00 -2.47 -8.33
CA VAL A 15 6.11 -3.36 -9.08
C VAL A 15 6.13 -2.93 -10.54
N VAL A 16 6.49 -3.86 -11.41
CA VAL A 16 6.59 -3.65 -12.86
C VAL A 16 5.59 -4.58 -13.54
N GLU A 17 4.76 -4.05 -14.42
CA GLU A 17 3.98 -4.85 -15.35
C GLU A 17 4.92 -5.39 -16.45
N LYS A 18 4.93 -6.70 -16.64
CA LYS A 18 5.99 -7.41 -17.37
C LYS A 18 5.95 -7.18 -18.88
N ASP A 19 4.77 -7.10 -19.50
CA ASP A 19 4.66 -7.08 -20.96
C ASP A 19 5.13 -5.76 -21.56
N GLU A 20 4.78 -4.64 -20.91
CA GLU A 20 5.14 -3.28 -21.36
C GLU A 20 6.35 -2.73 -20.58
N ASN A 21 6.90 -3.51 -19.65
CA ASN A 21 7.96 -3.10 -18.73
C ASN A 21 7.64 -1.77 -18.02
N LYS A 22 6.37 -1.64 -17.60
CA LYS A 22 5.82 -0.40 -17.05
C LYS A 22 5.84 -0.44 -15.53
N VAL A 23 6.47 0.54 -14.89
CA VAL A 23 6.38 0.68 -13.43
C VAL A 23 4.96 1.06 -13.05
N VAL A 24 4.36 0.28 -12.17
CA VAL A 24 2.99 0.47 -11.67
C VAL A 24 3.00 1.12 -10.28
N GLU A 25 3.97 0.72 -9.45
CA GLU A 25 4.11 1.20 -8.08
C GLU A 25 5.57 1.11 -7.63
N THR A 26 6.01 2.02 -6.77
CA THR A 26 7.34 1.96 -6.15
C THR A 26 7.36 2.70 -4.82
N THR A 27 8.19 2.26 -3.90
CA THR A 27 8.52 3.01 -2.67
C THR A 27 9.59 4.07 -2.90
N GLN A 28 10.28 4.06 -4.05
CA GLN A 28 11.42 4.93 -4.32
C GLN A 28 11.02 6.16 -5.12
N GLU A 29 11.22 7.35 -4.55
CA GLU A 29 10.84 8.63 -5.16
C GLU A 29 11.48 8.85 -6.54
N VAL A 30 12.76 8.50 -6.66
CA VAL A 30 13.53 8.65 -7.92
C VAL A 30 12.90 7.80 -9.03
N VAL A 31 12.63 6.52 -8.74
CA VAL A 31 11.98 5.60 -9.68
C VAL A 31 10.58 6.10 -10.06
N ALA A 32 9.83 6.64 -9.09
CA ALA A 32 8.49 7.18 -9.35
C ALA A 32 8.53 8.38 -10.31
N LYS A 33 9.52 9.27 -10.15
CA LYS A 33 9.73 10.43 -11.04
C LYS A 33 10.14 9.99 -12.44
N GLU A 34 11.11 9.09 -12.54
CA GLU A 34 11.60 8.57 -13.83
C GLU A 34 10.50 7.84 -14.61
N ALA A 35 9.64 7.08 -13.91
CA ALA A 35 8.53 6.37 -14.52
C ALA A 35 7.26 7.23 -14.74
N GLY A 36 7.28 8.50 -14.34
CA GLY A 36 6.13 9.40 -14.51
C GLY A 36 4.91 9.06 -13.63
N ILE A 37 5.10 8.34 -12.53
CA ILE A 37 4.05 7.97 -11.56
C ILE A 37 4.19 8.69 -10.21
N TYR A 38 5.10 9.65 -10.11
CA TYR A 38 5.34 10.43 -8.90
C TYR A 38 4.09 11.18 -8.44
N ARG A 39 3.84 11.14 -7.13
CA ARG A 39 2.74 11.84 -6.47
C ARG A 39 3.27 12.69 -5.32
N PRO A 40 3.15 14.02 -5.36
CA PRO A 40 3.71 14.91 -4.35
C PRO A 40 3.09 14.74 -2.95
N GLU A 41 1.87 14.20 -2.87
CA GLU A 41 1.17 13.90 -1.63
C GLU A 41 1.60 12.58 -0.97
N GLU A 42 2.28 11.70 -1.70
CA GLU A 42 2.76 10.42 -1.18
C GLU A 42 4.11 10.62 -0.45
N VAL A 43 4.30 9.83 0.61
CA VAL A 43 5.58 9.76 1.31
C VAL A 43 6.32 8.52 0.84
N TYR A 44 7.43 8.75 0.14
CA TYR A 44 8.31 7.71 -0.37
C TYR A 44 9.30 7.22 0.69
N GLY A 45 9.80 6.00 0.50
CA GLY A 45 10.72 5.29 1.38
C GLY A 45 10.20 3.91 1.80
N PRO A 46 11.02 3.15 2.55
CA PRO A 46 10.70 1.79 2.94
C PRO A 46 9.36 1.72 3.67
N ARG A 47 8.49 0.80 3.25
CA ARG A 47 7.17 0.60 3.86
C ARG A 47 7.22 -0.50 4.90
N LEU A 48 6.47 -0.32 5.99
CA LEU A 48 6.28 -1.38 6.98
C LEU A 48 5.46 -2.52 6.37
N VAL A 49 6.00 -3.73 6.42
CA VAL A 49 5.34 -4.98 6.08
C VAL A 49 5.40 -5.89 7.30
N ILE A 50 4.26 -6.46 7.67
CA ILE A 50 4.16 -7.47 8.73
C ILE A 50 3.84 -8.80 8.04
N LEU A 51 4.81 -9.71 7.98
CA LEU A 51 4.67 -10.97 7.25
C LEU A 51 3.54 -11.82 7.85
N GLY A 52 2.62 -12.30 7.03
CA GLY A 52 1.42 -13.02 7.43
C GLY A 52 0.23 -12.13 7.80
N GLU A 53 0.39 -10.81 7.87
CA GLU A 53 -0.69 -9.87 8.20
C GLU A 53 -0.92 -8.82 7.11
N THR A 54 0.15 -8.25 6.55
CA THR A 54 0.05 -7.32 5.43
C THR A 54 -0.43 -8.08 4.19
N PRO A 55 -1.48 -7.64 3.50
CA PRO A 55 -1.97 -8.32 2.30
C PRO A 55 -0.96 -8.15 1.16
N LEU A 56 -0.22 -9.22 0.89
CA LEU A 56 0.73 -9.32 -0.22
C LEU A 56 0.25 -10.39 -1.20
N TRP A 57 0.71 -10.32 -2.45
CA TRP A 57 0.58 -11.45 -3.35
C TRP A 57 1.38 -12.64 -2.80
N GLU A 58 0.80 -13.84 -2.84
CA GLU A 58 1.40 -15.06 -2.30
C GLU A 58 2.86 -15.28 -2.79
N PRO A 59 3.20 -15.08 -4.09
CA PRO A 59 4.59 -15.20 -4.53
C PRO A 59 5.54 -14.20 -3.86
N VAL A 60 5.07 -12.97 -3.58
CA VAL A 60 5.86 -11.93 -2.91
C VAL A 60 6.11 -12.31 -1.46
N GLU A 61 5.08 -12.72 -0.72
CA GLU A 61 5.26 -13.17 0.66
C GLU A 61 6.22 -14.37 0.74
N ASN A 62 6.09 -15.35 -0.15
CA ASN A 62 6.98 -16.51 -0.20
C ASN A 62 8.42 -16.11 -0.54
N ALA A 63 8.63 -15.15 -1.44
CA ALA A 63 9.98 -14.65 -1.75
C ALA A 63 10.61 -13.97 -0.52
N LEU A 64 9.85 -13.13 0.18
CA LEU A 64 10.32 -12.45 1.38
C LEU A 64 10.69 -13.41 2.51
N LEU A 65 9.90 -14.48 2.73
CA LEU A 65 10.21 -15.52 3.74
C LEU A 65 11.53 -16.25 3.46
N ASN A 66 12.01 -16.23 2.22
CA ASN A 66 13.29 -16.83 1.80
C ASN A 66 14.42 -15.80 1.66
N THR A 67 14.19 -14.54 2.06
CA THR A 67 15.16 -13.43 1.96
C THR A 67 15.63 -13.04 3.38
N ASP A 68 16.90 -12.66 3.53
CA ASP A 68 17.42 -12.10 4.79
C ASP A 68 17.35 -10.56 4.79
N GLU A 69 17.46 -9.96 5.98
CA GLU A 69 17.69 -8.52 6.11
C GLU A 69 18.90 -8.06 5.28
N GLY A 70 18.74 -6.94 4.59
CA GLY A 70 19.77 -6.33 3.76
C GLY A 70 19.90 -6.93 2.36
N GLN A 71 19.13 -7.99 2.04
CA GLN A 71 19.18 -8.64 0.73
C GLN A 71 18.09 -8.13 -0.21
N ASP A 72 18.42 -8.19 -1.50
CA ASP A 72 17.49 -7.95 -2.60
C ASP A 72 16.66 -9.20 -2.90
N PHE A 73 15.45 -8.99 -3.41
CA PHE A 73 14.58 -10.05 -3.92
C PHE A 73 13.98 -9.62 -5.25
N GLU A 74 13.66 -10.60 -6.09
CA GLU A 74 12.88 -10.41 -7.31
C GLU A 74 11.99 -11.62 -7.50
N VAL A 75 10.71 -11.38 -7.80
CA VAL A 75 9.73 -12.44 -8.01
C VAL A 75 8.71 -12.06 -9.07
N GLU A 76 8.39 -13.03 -9.91
CA GLU A 76 7.33 -12.93 -10.89
C GLU A 76 5.99 -13.37 -10.28
N VAL A 77 4.95 -12.58 -10.55
CA VAL A 77 3.60 -12.78 -10.06
C VAL A 77 2.67 -12.94 -11.25
N PRO A 78 2.24 -14.18 -11.57
CA PRO A 78 1.37 -14.42 -12.70
C PRO A 78 -0.06 -13.91 -12.42
N PRO A 79 -0.90 -13.71 -13.45
CA PRO A 79 -2.22 -13.10 -13.29
C PRO A 79 -3.10 -13.83 -12.27
N GLU A 80 -3.03 -15.16 -12.22
CA GLU A 80 -3.80 -16.02 -11.30
C GLU A 80 -3.50 -15.72 -9.83
N ARG A 81 -2.31 -15.18 -9.53
CA ARG A 81 -1.84 -14.84 -8.19
C ARG A 81 -1.72 -13.32 -7.95
N ALA A 82 -2.14 -12.51 -8.91
CA ALA A 82 -2.18 -11.05 -8.83
C ALA A 82 -3.63 -10.53 -8.84
N TYR A 83 -4.10 -10.00 -9.97
CA TYR A 83 -5.44 -9.43 -10.15
C TYR A 83 -6.44 -10.38 -10.83
N GLY A 84 -6.07 -11.64 -10.97
CA GLY A 84 -6.85 -12.67 -11.66
C GLY A 84 -6.60 -12.68 -13.18
N VAL A 85 -7.01 -13.79 -13.80
CA VAL A 85 -7.03 -13.92 -15.25
C VAL A 85 -8.15 -13.07 -15.81
N ARG A 86 -7.93 -12.48 -16.99
CA ARG A 86 -9.00 -11.77 -17.71
C ARG A 86 -10.09 -12.75 -18.12
N ASP A 87 -11.31 -12.51 -17.68
CA ASP A 87 -12.47 -13.35 -17.95
C ASP A 87 -13.23 -12.83 -19.19
N PRO A 88 -13.28 -13.60 -20.29
CA PRO A 88 -14.05 -13.23 -21.48
C PRO A 88 -15.56 -13.08 -21.20
N GLY A 89 -16.10 -13.79 -20.21
CA GLY A 89 -17.50 -13.67 -19.79
C GLY A 89 -17.83 -12.33 -19.13
N LYS A 90 -16.81 -11.60 -18.65
CA LYS A 90 -16.93 -10.23 -18.15
C LYS A 90 -16.77 -9.18 -19.24
N VAL A 91 -16.72 -9.58 -20.51
CA VAL A 91 -16.78 -8.66 -21.65
C VAL A 91 -18.18 -8.72 -22.24
N LYS A 92 -18.90 -7.59 -22.19
CA LYS A 92 -20.27 -7.50 -22.71
C LYS A 92 -20.34 -6.54 -23.88
N ILE A 93 -21.21 -6.84 -24.83
CA ILE A 93 -21.54 -5.95 -25.94
C ILE A 93 -22.91 -5.35 -25.66
N VAL A 94 -22.98 -4.03 -25.62
CA VAL A 94 -24.23 -3.30 -25.39
C VAL A 94 -24.47 -2.32 -26.53
N SER A 95 -25.73 -1.90 -26.70
CA SER A 95 -26.08 -0.89 -27.68
C SER A 95 -25.63 0.49 -27.21
N ILE A 96 -25.08 1.31 -28.11
CA ILE A 96 -24.76 2.72 -27.81
C ILE A 96 -26.02 3.51 -27.39
N ARG A 97 -27.21 3.04 -27.80
CA ARG A 97 -28.49 3.63 -27.40
C ARG A 97 -28.72 3.54 -25.90
N GLU A 98 -28.19 2.54 -25.21
CA GLU A 98 -28.27 2.44 -23.74
C GLU A 98 -27.65 3.66 -23.08
N PHE A 99 -26.45 4.06 -23.52
CA PHE A 99 -25.77 5.23 -23.01
C PHE A 99 -26.50 6.53 -23.34
N HIS A 100 -26.94 6.68 -24.60
CA HIS A 100 -27.66 7.88 -25.02
C HIS A 100 -28.99 8.07 -24.28
N ARG A 101 -29.70 6.99 -23.92
CA ARG A 101 -30.92 7.06 -23.09
C ARG A 101 -30.69 7.68 -21.72
N HIS A 102 -29.47 7.55 -21.19
CA HIS A 102 -29.05 8.16 -19.93
C HIS A 102 -28.25 9.46 -20.13
N GLY A 103 -28.23 10.02 -21.34
CA GLY A 103 -27.49 11.25 -21.65
C GLY A 103 -25.97 11.10 -21.63
N VAL A 104 -25.46 9.87 -21.65
CA VAL A 104 -24.02 9.56 -21.63
C VAL A 104 -23.52 9.36 -23.05
N VAL A 105 -22.38 9.98 -23.39
CA VAL A 105 -21.67 9.77 -24.65
C VAL A 105 -20.33 9.10 -24.34
N PRO A 106 -20.23 7.76 -24.42
CA PRO A 106 -19.02 7.05 -24.05
C PRO A 106 -17.94 7.20 -25.11
N SER A 107 -16.68 7.24 -24.68
CA SER A 107 -15.48 7.20 -25.51
C SER A 107 -14.65 5.96 -25.19
N VAL A 108 -13.82 5.51 -26.15
CA VAL A 108 -12.91 4.38 -25.92
C VAL A 108 -11.91 4.74 -24.83
N GLY A 109 -11.75 3.85 -23.86
CA GLY A 109 -10.91 4.06 -22.69
C GLY A 109 -11.68 4.55 -21.45
N ASP A 110 -12.89 5.07 -21.60
CA ASP A 110 -13.69 5.56 -20.48
C ASP A 110 -14.02 4.46 -19.48
N VAL A 111 -14.13 4.83 -18.21
CA VAL A 111 -14.72 3.99 -17.17
C VAL A 111 -16.14 4.47 -16.92
N VAL A 112 -17.12 3.65 -17.30
CA VAL A 112 -18.54 3.94 -17.18
C VAL A 112 -19.17 3.11 -16.07
N ASP A 113 -20.21 3.64 -15.44
CA ASP A 113 -21.12 2.83 -14.62
C ASP A 113 -22.19 2.22 -15.53
N PHE A 114 -22.32 0.91 -15.50
CA PHE A 114 -23.33 0.16 -16.23
C PHE A 114 -23.97 -0.86 -15.30
N GLU A 115 -25.27 -0.70 -15.04
CA GLU A 115 -26.03 -1.56 -14.11
C GLU A 115 -25.43 -1.63 -12.68
N GLY A 116 -24.85 -0.53 -12.20
CA GLY A 116 -24.23 -0.45 -10.88
C GLY A 116 -22.85 -1.10 -10.81
N GLN A 117 -22.26 -1.45 -11.96
CA GLN A 117 -20.90 -1.98 -12.06
C GLN A 117 -20.05 -1.07 -12.94
N ARG A 118 -18.79 -0.84 -12.52
CA ARG A 118 -17.84 -0.07 -13.33
C ARG A 118 -17.27 -0.96 -14.44
N ALA A 119 -17.29 -0.47 -15.66
CA ALA A 119 -16.73 -1.14 -16.82
C ALA A 119 -15.88 -0.19 -17.66
N ARG A 120 -14.84 -0.71 -18.30
CA ARG A 120 -14.03 0.02 -19.26
C ARG A 120 -14.60 -0.12 -20.67
N VAL A 121 -14.73 0.99 -21.39
CA VAL A 121 -15.09 0.97 -22.81
C VAL A 121 -13.87 0.52 -23.62
N VAL A 122 -13.94 -0.68 -24.20
CA VAL A 122 -12.85 -1.27 -24.99
C VAL A 122 -12.90 -0.80 -26.43
N SER A 123 -14.09 -0.74 -27.03
CA SER A 123 -14.26 -0.30 -28.41
C SER A 123 -15.69 0.17 -28.68
N ILE A 124 -15.85 1.03 -29.67
CA ILE A 124 -17.15 1.49 -30.17
C ILE A 124 -17.14 1.31 -31.68
N SER A 125 -18.03 0.45 -32.21
CA SER A 125 -18.13 0.21 -33.65
C SER A 125 -19.54 -0.17 -34.06
N GLY A 126 -20.04 0.43 -35.14
CA GLY A 126 -21.37 0.12 -35.70
C GLY A 126 -22.52 0.26 -34.68
N GLY A 127 -22.44 1.23 -33.77
CA GLY A 127 -23.43 1.45 -32.71
C GLY A 127 -23.38 0.42 -31.56
N ARG A 128 -22.36 -0.44 -31.52
CA ARG A 128 -22.10 -1.36 -30.40
C ARG A 128 -20.94 -0.85 -29.56
N VAL A 129 -21.11 -0.90 -28.25
CA VAL A 129 -20.10 -0.55 -27.26
C VAL A 129 -19.65 -1.84 -26.58
N VAL A 130 -18.36 -2.13 -26.63
CA VAL A 130 -17.75 -3.27 -25.92
C VAL A 130 -17.30 -2.78 -24.55
N LEU A 131 -17.87 -3.37 -23.50
CA LEU A 131 -17.57 -3.08 -22.10
C LEU A 131 -16.81 -4.23 -21.47
N ASP A 132 -15.73 -3.92 -20.76
CA ASP A 132 -14.95 -4.87 -20.00
C ASP A 132 -15.08 -4.59 -18.50
N PHE A 133 -15.65 -5.56 -17.78
CA PHE A 133 -15.88 -5.51 -16.33
C PHE A 133 -14.74 -6.19 -15.53
N ASN A 134 -13.66 -6.62 -16.19
CA ASN A 134 -12.47 -7.12 -15.50
C ASN A 134 -11.76 -6.00 -14.72
N HIS A 135 -10.96 -6.40 -13.72
CA HIS A 135 -10.04 -5.47 -13.07
C HIS A 135 -9.10 -4.87 -14.13
N PRO A 136 -8.74 -3.57 -14.07
CA PRO A 136 -7.89 -2.93 -15.09
C PRO A 136 -6.53 -3.60 -15.30
N LEU A 137 -6.05 -4.34 -14.29
CA LEU A 137 -4.79 -5.07 -14.27
C LEU A 137 -4.97 -6.60 -14.41
N ALA A 138 -6.18 -7.09 -14.72
CA ALA A 138 -6.44 -8.50 -14.92
C ALA A 138 -5.74 -9.04 -16.18
N GLY A 139 -5.26 -10.28 -16.10
CA GLY A 139 -4.51 -10.93 -17.18
C GLY A 139 -3.07 -10.42 -17.36
N LYS A 140 -2.60 -9.53 -16.48
CA LYS A 140 -1.24 -9.01 -16.50
C LYS A 140 -0.34 -9.77 -15.53
N THR A 141 0.90 -9.99 -15.95
CA THR A 141 1.98 -10.52 -15.11
C THR A 141 2.79 -9.38 -14.53
N PHE A 142 3.18 -9.49 -13.26
CA PHE A 142 3.98 -8.47 -12.59
C PHE A 142 5.34 -9.04 -12.17
N VAL A 143 6.36 -8.19 -12.16
CA VAL A 143 7.63 -8.46 -11.50
C VAL A 143 7.72 -7.51 -10.31
N VAL A 144 7.88 -8.08 -9.12
CA VAL A 144 8.12 -7.33 -7.90
C VAL A 144 9.57 -7.52 -7.52
N ARG A 145 10.30 -6.42 -7.40
CA ARG A 145 11.71 -6.43 -7.00
C ARG A 145 11.98 -5.36 -5.97
N GLY A 146 12.95 -5.60 -5.11
CA GLY A 146 13.23 -4.69 -4.02
C GLY A 146 14.24 -5.24 -3.04
N LYS A 147 14.23 -4.66 -1.84
CA LYS A 147 15.19 -4.96 -0.78
C LYS A 147 14.51 -4.99 0.57
N VAL A 148 14.82 -6.00 1.38
CA VAL A 148 14.49 -6.00 2.80
C VAL A 148 15.47 -5.05 3.49
N VAL A 149 15.03 -3.84 3.80
CA VAL A 149 15.91 -2.79 4.33
C VAL A 149 16.31 -3.09 5.77
N LYS A 150 15.34 -3.50 6.60
CA LYS A 150 15.56 -3.77 8.02
C LYS A 150 14.50 -4.71 8.58
N ARG A 151 14.88 -5.65 9.43
CA ARG A 151 13.96 -6.37 10.33
C ARG A 151 13.89 -5.63 11.66
N LEU A 152 12.69 -5.28 12.09
CA LEU A 152 12.48 -4.57 13.35
C LEU A 152 12.50 -5.57 14.49
N ALA A 153 13.47 -5.44 15.38
CA ALA A 153 13.73 -6.42 16.43
C ALA A 153 12.95 -6.07 17.71
N THR A 154 13.00 -4.80 18.13
CA THR A 154 12.46 -4.39 19.43
C THR A 154 11.01 -3.91 19.33
N THR A 155 10.30 -3.89 20.47
CA THR A 155 8.92 -3.36 20.53
C THR A 155 8.88 -1.88 20.15
N GLU A 156 9.89 -1.11 20.51
CA GLU A 156 10.02 0.32 20.22
C GLU A 156 10.15 0.57 18.72
N GLU A 157 11.03 -0.16 18.03
CA GLU A 157 11.19 -0.05 16.58
C GLU A 157 9.88 -0.36 15.85
N LYS A 158 9.23 -1.46 16.25
CA LYS A 158 7.93 -1.87 15.69
C LYS A 158 6.84 -0.83 15.97
N ALA A 159 6.83 -0.26 17.18
CA ALA A 159 5.89 0.76 17.60
C ALA A 159 6.02 2.04 16.79
N VAL A 160 7.25 2.51 16.52
CA VAL A 160 7.50 3.69 15.68
C VAL A 160 7.07 3.42 14.24
N ALA A 161 7.47 2.29 13.65
CA ALA A 161 7.09 1.95 12.28
C ALA A 161 5.57 1.82 12.11
N LEU A 162 4.89 1.22 13.09
CA LEU A 162 3.43 1.10 13.10
C LEU A 162 2.76 2.48 13.17
N LEU A 163 3.29 3.38 14.00
CA LEU A 163 2.76 4.74 14.12
C LEU A 163 2.88 5.53 12.81
N ARG A 164 3.95 5.32 12.04
CA ARG A 164 4.15 5.98 10.74
C ARG A 164 3.06 5.63 9.72
N LEU A 165 2.39 4.48 9.84
CA LEU A 165 1.22 4.18 9.00
C LEU A 165 0.06 5.15 9.24
N TYR A 166 -0.08 5.64 10.47
CA TYR A 166 -1.11 6.59 10.87
C TYR A 166 -0.67 8.05 10.70
N LEU A 167 0.64 8.31 10.79
CA LEU A 167 1.24 9.63 10.70
C LEU A 167 2.31 9.69 9.60
N PRO A 168 1.97 9.41 8.33
CA PRO A 168 2.97 9.23 7.27
C PRO A 168 3.82 10.48 7.00
N ARG A 169 3.27 11.67 7.27
CA ARG A 169 3.95 12.96 7.09
C ARG A 169 4.93 13.33 8.20
N VAL A 170 4.97 12.57 9.30
CA VAL A 170 5.92 12.80 10.38
C VAL A 170 7.21 12.06 10.06
N SER A 171 8.32 12.78 10.02
CA SER A 171 9.64 12.19 9.78
C SER A 171 10.02 11.22 10.90
N GLU A 172 10.69 10.12 10.54
CA GLU A 172 11.03 9.05 11.47
C GLU A 172 11.94 9.52 12.62
N ASP A 173 12.84 10.46 12.35
CA ASP A 173 13.75 11.06 13.33
C ASP A 173 13.03 11.86 14.43
N LYS A 174 11.80 12.31 14.16
CA LYS A 174 10.94 13.00 15.14
C LYS A 174 10.10 12.07 16.00
N LEU A 175 10.13 10.77 15.72
CA LEU A 175 9.37 9.76 16.46
C LEU A 175 10.31 8.95 17.34
N LYS A 176 9.97 8.83 18.62
CA LYS A 176 10.72 7.98 19.56
C LYS A 176 9.76 7.10 20.33
N ALA A 177 10.20 5.90 20.65
CA ALA A 177 9.50 5.00 21.55
C ALA A 177 10.45 4.47 22.62
N ALA A 178 9.93 4.30 23.83
CA ALA A 178 10.63 3.68 24.95
C ALA A 178 9.65 2.78 25.72
N LEU A 179 10.03 1.53 25.96
CA LEU A 179 9.24 0.61 26.78
C LEU A 179 9.87 0.47 28.17
N GLU A 180 9.12 0.85 29.19
CA GLU A 180 9.51 0.68 30.60
C GLU A 180 8.48 -0.21 31.31
N GLY A 181 8.87 -1.43 31.64
CA GLY A 181 7.93 -2.43 32.17
C GLY A 181 6.85 -2.76 31.13
N ASP A 182 5.60 -2.40 31.43
CA ASP A 182 4.44 -2.57 30.56
C ASP A 182 3.91 -1.25 29.96
N VAL A 183 4.67 -0.16 30.11
CA VAL A 183 4.29 1.17 29.63
C VAL A 183 5.14 1.55 28.42
N LEU A 184 4.50 1.62 27.24
CA LEU A 184 5.12 2.15 26.03
C LEU A 184 4.93 3.67 26.00
N THR A 185 6.01 4.42 26.06
CA THR A 185 5.99 5.88 25.85
C THR A 185 6.36 6.20 24.41
N VAL A 186 5.50 6.92 23.72
CA VAL A 186 5.70 7.38 22.35
C VAL A 186 5.82 8.90 22.35
N THR A 187 6.96 9.40 21.89
CA THR A 187 7.24 10.83 21.78
C THR A 187 7.00 11.29 20.35
N LEU A 188 6.24 12.38 20.23
CA LEU A 188 5.73 12.95 19.00
C LEU A 188 6.12 14.44 18.93
N PRO A 189 6.34 15.00 17.73
CA PRO A 189 6.49 16.44 17.61
C PRO A 189 5.14 17.13 17.84
N ALA A 190 5.12 18.25 18.56
CA ALA A 190 3.88 18.93 18.89
C ALA A 190 3.04 19.37 17.68
N GLU A 191 3.64 19.51 16.50
CA GLU A 191 2.91 19.78 15.25
C GLU A 191 1.77 18.78 14.98
N VAL A 192 1.86 17.53 15.46
CA VAL A 192 0.80 16.52 15.26
C VAL A 192 -0.52 16.91 15.93
N LEU A 193 -0.48 17.77 16.96
CA LEU A 193 -1.69 18.26 17.64
C LEU A 193 -2.58 19.08 16.72
N LEU A 194 -2.04 19.59 15.61
CA LEU A 194 -2.77 20.33 14.59
C LEU A 194 -3.41 19.42 13.54
N TYR A 195 -3.12 18.12 13.56
CA TYR A 195 -3.65 17.19 12.58
C TYR A 195 -5.13 16.93 12.85
N GLU A 196 -5.91 16.87 11.77
CA GLU A 196 -7.32 16.59 11.85
C GLU A 196 -7.55 15.24 12.56
N ARG A 197 -8.41 15.25 13.59
CA ARG A 197 -8.78 14.05 14.38
C ARG A 197 -7.59 13.31 15.03
N ILE A 198 -6.48 14.00 15.33
CA ILE A 198 -5.29 13.39 15.96
C ILE A 198 -5.62 12.53 17.19
N GLY A 199 -6.51 12.97 18.08
CA GLY A 199 -6.91 12.18 19.25
C GLY A 199 -7.51 10.81 18.88
N GLY A 200 -8.32 10.75 17.81
CA GLY A 200 -8.85 9.49 17.30
C GLY A 200 -7.77 8.60 16.67
N VAL A 201 -6.80 9.22 15.98
CA VAL A 201 -5.65 8.52 15.40
C VAL A 201 -4.79 7.88 16.48
N LEU A 202 -4.46 8.61 17.56
CA LEU A 202 -3.67 8.10 18.68
C LEU A 202 -4.39 6.96 19.43
N LEU A 203 -5.71 7.07 19.61
CA LEU A 203 -6.50 5.98 20.21
C LEU A 203 -6.57 4.74 19.32
N GLN A 204 -6.71 4.90 18.01
CA GLN A 204 -6.65 3.79 17.06
C GLN A 204 -5.29 3.10 17.12
N TYR A 205 -4.20 3.87 17.12
CA TYR A 205 -2.85 3.34 17.29
C TYR A 205 -2.67 2.61 18.63
N ALA A 206 -3.19 3.16 19.73
CA ALA A 206 -3.13 2.49 21.04
C ALA A 206 -3.88 1.16 21.05
N SER A 207 -5.04 1.07 20.37
CA SER A 207 -5.78 -0.18 20.19
C SER A 207 -4.96 -1.21 19.41
N GLU A 208 -4.29 -0.77 18.33
CA GLU A 208 -3.44 -1.61 17.50
C GLU A 208 -2.23 -2.16 18.30
N VAL A 209 -1.57 -1.29 19.07
CA VAL A 209 -0.50 -1.65 20.01
C VAL A 209 -0.98 -2.69 21.02
N SER A 210 -2.15 -2.49 21.62
CA SER A 210 -2.69 -3.43 22.62
C SER A 210 -2.93 -4.84 22.04
N THR A 211 -3.27 -4.92 20.75
CA THR A 211 -3.48 -6.20 20.05
C THR A 211 -2.15 -6.87 19.70
N LYS A 212 -1.18 -6.08 19.22
CA LYS A 212 0.10 -6.59 18.68
C LYS A 212 1.16 -6.84 19.73
N PHE A 213 1.22 -6.03 20.79
CA PHE A 213 2.28 -6.07 21.79
C PHE A 213 1.70 -6.47 23.14
N GLN A 214 1.60 -7.79 23.37
CA GLN A 214 1.00 -8.38 24.57
C GLN A 214 1.71 -7.98 25.89
N ASN A 215 2.95 -7.52 25.80
CA ASN A 215 3.73 -7.00 26.92
C ASN A 215 3.41 -5.53 27.28
N VAL A 216 2.61 -4.84 26.47
CA VAL A 216 2.25 -3.43 26.66
C VAL A 216 0.82 -3.34 27.21
N LYS A 217 0.65 -2.75 28.40
CA LYS A 217 -0.66 -2.52 29.03
C LYS A 217 -1.07 -1.05 29.07
N LYS A 218 -0.14 -0.14 28.82
CA LYS A 218 -0.39 1.29 28.76
C LYS A 218 0.46 1.92 27.66
N VAL A 219 -0.17 2.80 26.89
CA VAL A 219 0.54 3.70 25.97
C VAL A 219 0.46 5.12 26.54
N ARG A 220 1.60 5.80 26.59
CA ARG A 220 1.73 7.21 26.96
C ARG A 220 2.18 7.98 25.73
N PHE A 221 1.44 9.00 25.34
CA PHE A 221 1.86 9.94 24.31
C PHE A 221 2.48 11.17 24.97
N ILE A 222 3.61 11.63 24.44
CA ILE A 222 4.29 12.85 24.87
C ILE A 222 4.51 13.70 23.63
N GLU A 223 3.93 14.89 23.61
CA GLU A 223 4.20 15.90 22.60
C GLU A 223 5.23 16.91 23.14
N GLU A 224 6.36 17.03 22.45
CA GLU A 224 7.43 17.98 22.82
C GLU A 224 7.32 19.28 22.01
N VAL A 225 7.35 20.42 22.71
CA VAL A 225 7.39 21.76 22.12
C VAL A 225 8.74 22.39 22.45
N GLU A 226 9.59 22.58 21.45
CA GLU A 226 10.82 23.35 21.63
C GLU A 226 10.49 24.85 21.64
N LEU A 227 10.82 25.51 22.76
CA LEU A 227 10.75 26.97 22.85
C LEU A 227 12.05 27.56 22.32
N LYS A 228 11.96 28.59 21.46
CA LYS A 228 13.14 29.34 21.04
C LYS A 228 13.73 30.03 22.27
N GLY A 229 14.94 29.62 22.65
CA GLY A 229 15.78 30.35 23.61
C GLY A 229 16.34 31.64 23.02
#